data_AF-A0A2W4MJ19-F1
#
_entry.id   AF-A0A2W4MJ19-F1
#
_cell.length_a   1.000
_cell.length_b   1.000
_cell.length_c   1.000
_cell.angle_alpha   90.00
_cell.angle_beta   90.00
_cell.angle_gamma   90.00
#
_symmetry.space_group_name_H-M   'P 1'
#
loop_
_entity.id
_entity.type
_entity.pdbx_description
1 polymer ?
#
loop_
_entity_poly.entity_id
_entity_poly.type
_entity_poly.pdbx_seq_one_letter_code
_entity_poly.pdbx_strand_id
1 'polypeptide(L)'
;MRAGWRTWASLAVAVLAGLTAYRVYLDATAALPVVVANRDLTAPVKIEPDMVSVALRPAAAVHPSAVTSLEDVVGRVLRRDVVGGEVVLATDIAPGEGAGLSLALPPGRQAFFLPAGLEQGLGGAVAAGDRVDVIFVGGDGPAAVARTLLEAVPVLQVRDEEGRRLEEDGRPLGVLLAVT
;
A
#
# COMPACT_ATOMS: atom_id res chain seq x y z
N MET A 1 32.05 -15.00 63.63
CA MET A 1 31.45 -13.77 63.10
C MET A 1 30.10 -14.14 62.47
N ARG A 2 28.97 -13.88 63.15
CA ARG A 2 27.64 -14.20 62.61
C ARG A 2 27.22 -13.05 61.70
N ALA A 3 27.28 -13.25 60.38
CA ALA A 3 26.75 -12.27 59.43
C ALA A 3 25.26 -12.04 59.78
N GLY A 4 24.95 -10.87 60.34
CA GLY A 4 23.59 -10.53 60.73
C GLY A 4 22.70 -10.48 59.51
N TRP A 5 21.44 -10.91 59.64
CA TRP A 5 20.40 -10.92 58.61
C TRP A 5 20.39 -9.66 57.71
N ARG A 6 20.75 -8.51 58.27
CA ARG A 6 20.89 -7.22 57.57
C ARG A 6 21.92 -7.24 56.43
N THR A 7 23.04 -7.93 56.60
CA THR A 7 24.11 -8.03 55.57
C THR A 7 23.69 -8.89 54.39
N TRP A 8 22.97 -9.99 54.66
CA TRP A 8 22.37 -10.83 53.62
C TRP A 8 21.23 -10.09 52.90
N ALA A 9 20.41 -9.34 53.64
CA ALA A 9 19.36 -8.52 53.07
C ALA A 9 19.90 -7.42 52.14
N SER A 10 20.97 -6.70 52.54
CA SER A 10 21.60 -5.69 51.69
C SER A 10 22.25 -6.29 50.44
N LEU A 11 22.86 -7.47 50.57
CA LEU A 11 23.43 -8.19 49.43
C LEU A 11 22.35 -8.61 48.43
N ALA A 12 21.23 -9.13 48.92
CA ALA A 12 20.10 -9.52 48.09
C ALA A 12 19.51 -8.33 47.31
N VAL A 13 19.33 -7.18 47.96
CA VAL A 13 18.85 -5.95 47.31
C VAL A 13 19.82 -5.45 46.25
N ALA A 14 21.14 -5.45 46.54
CA ALA A 14 22.15 -5.03 45.57
C ALA A 14 22.17 -5.93 44.32
N VAL A 15 22.04 -7.25 44.49
CA VAL A 15 21.95 -8.20 43.37
C VAL A 15 20.68 -7.99 42.56
N LEU A 16 19.54 -7.76 43.22
CA LEU A 16 18.26 -7.47 42.56
C LEU A 16 18.33 -6.18 41.73
N ALA A 17 18.90 -5.11 42.29
CA ALA A 17 19.09 -3.84 41.59
C ALA A 17 20.07 -3.96 40.42
N GLY A 18 21.15 -4.74 40.58
CA GLY A 18 22.08 -5.02 39.49
C GLY A 18 21.43 -5.82 38.36
N LEU A 19 20.60 -6.82 38.68
CA LEU A 19 19.90 -7.63 37.70
C LEU A 19 18.84 -6.83 36.94
N THR A 20 18.11 -5.95 37.61
CA THR A 20 17.12 -5.06 36.96
C THR A 20 17.81 -4.04 36.06
N ALA A 21 18.91 -3.42 36.52
CA ALA A 21 19.70 -2.51 35.69
C ALA A 21 20.27 -3.23 34.45
N TYR A 22 20.75 -4.47 34.61
CA TYR A 22 21.24 -5.28 33.50
C TYR A 22 20.14 -5.63 32.48
N ARG A 23 18.93 -5.96 32.95
CA ARG A 23 17.77 -6.20 32.07
C ARG A 23 17.40 -4.95 31.26
N VAL A 24 17.30 -3.80 31.92
CA VAL A 24 16.99 -2.51 31.27
C VAL A 24 18.07 -2.15 30.24
N TYR A 25 19.34 -2.40 30.55
CA TYR A 25 20.44 -2.21 29.60
C TYR A 25 20.32 -3.09 28.36
N LEU A 26 20.00 -4.38 28.55
CA LEU A 26 19.80 -5.30 27.42
C LEU A 26 18.63 -4.88 26.55
N ASP A 27 17.47 -4.54 27.14
CA ASP A 27 16.29 -4.09 26.39
C ASP A 27 16.56 -2.80 25.62
N ALA A 28 17.35 -1.88 26.19
CA ALA A 28 17.72 -0.62 25.53
C ALA A 28 18.66 -0.79 24.32
N THR A 29 19.39 -1.90 24.25
CA THR A 29 20.34 -2.19 23.14
C THR A 29 19.79 -3.16 22.10
N ALA A 30 18.61 -3.73 22.33
CA ALA A 30 17.98 -4.63 21.38
C ALA A 30 17.63 -3.86 20.08
N ALA A 31 18.02 -4.42 18.93
CA ALA A 31 17.68 -3.91 17.61
C ALA A 31 16.89 -4.97 16.84
N LEU A 32 15.85 -4.54 16.13
CA LEU A 32 15.02 -5.40 15.30
C LEU A 32 15.16 -5.00 13.82
N PRO A 33 15.17 -5.98 12.90
CA PRO A 33 15.10 -5.71 11.48
C PRO A 33 13.70 -5.22 11.13
N VAL A 34 13.62 -4.12 10.39
CA VAL A 34 12.38 -3.59 9.84
C VAL A 34 12.56 -3.22 8.38
N VAL A 35 11.52 -3.39 7.58
CA VAL A 35 11.50 -2.98 6.19
C VAL A 35 11.24 -1.48 6.11
N VAL A 36 12.07 -0.78 5.35
CA VAL A 36 11.97 0.66 5.10
C VAL A 36 11.89 0.94 3.61
N ALA A 37 11.24 2.04 3.24
CA ALA A 37 11.23 2.53 1.87
C ALA A 37 12.58 3.18 1.52
N ASN A 38 13.12 2.90 0.33
CA ASN A 38 14.37 3.50 -0.15
C ASN A 38 14.16 4.89 -0.76
N ARG A 39 12.93 5.20 -1.18
CA ARG A 39 12.49 6.44 -1.84
C ARG A 39 11.02 6.69 -1.51
N ASP A 40 10.50 7.83 -1.93
CA ASP A 40 9.08 8.13 -1.83
C ASP A 40 8.29 7.20 -2.75
N LEU A 41 7.27 6.55 -2.18
CA LEU A 41 6.38 5.62 -2.86
C LEU A 41 4.96 6.19 -2.85
N THR A 42 4.41 6.48 -4.03
CA THR A 42 3.04 6.98 -4.19
C THR A 42 2.08 5.80 -4.42
N ALA A 43 1.10 5.66 -3.53
CA ALA A 43 0.10 4.61 -3.65
C ALA A 43 -0.97 4.97 -4.71
N PRO A 44 -1.60 3.97 -5.38
CA PRO A 44 -1.34 2.55 -5.27
C PRO A 44 -0.21 2.08 -6.19
N VAL A 45 0.82 1.47 -5.60
CA VAL A 45 1.99 0.91 -6.32
C VAL A 45 2.28 -0.50 -5.84
N LYS A 46 2.68 -1.38 -6.76
CA LYS A 46 3.17 -2.71 -6.42
C LYS A 46 4.62 -2.57 -5.94
N ILE A 47 4.92 -3.10 -4.76
CA ILE A 47 6.24 -2.95 -4.16
C ILE A 47 7.21 -3.92 -4.84
N GLU A 48 8.24 -3.35 -5.46
CA GLU A 48 9.34 -4.09 -6.08
C GLU A 48 10.54 -4.22 -5.13
N PRO A 49 11.42 -5.23 -5.34
CA PRO A 49 12.57 -5.47 -4.45
C PRO A 49 13.52 -4.27 -4.31
N ASP A 50 13.61 -3.40 -5.31
CA ASP A 50 14.50 -2.24 -5.32
C ASP A 50 13.92 -1.03 -4.55
N MET A 51 12.60 -1.01 -4.30
CA MET A 51 11.89 0.07 -3.62
C MET A 51 12.06 0.04 -2.10
N VAL A 52 12.43 -1.11 -1.53
CA VAL A 52 12.48 -1.33 -0.08
C VAL A 52 13.80 -2.00 0.34
N SER A 53 14.18 -1.83 1.59
CA SER A 53 15.35 -2.51 2.19
C SER A 53 15.12 -2.81 3.66
N VAL A 54 15.96 -3.66 4.24
CA VAL A 54 15.92 -3.95 5.69
C VAL A 54 16.89 -3.02 6.41
N ALA A 55 16.38 -2.31 7.42
CA ALA A 55 17.17 -1.49 8.33
C ALA A 55 17.02 -1.98 9.77
N LEU A 56 18.08 -1.87 10.56
CA LEU A 56 18.03 -2.16 11.99
C LEU A 56 17.56 -0.92 12.75
N ARG A 57 16.52 -1.08 13.56
CA ARG A 57 16.00 -0.02 14.44
C ARG A 57 15.98 -0.50 15.89
N PRO A 58 16.19 0.40 16.87
CA PRO A 58 16.05 0.05 18.28
C PRO A 58 14.67 -0.55 18.54
N ALA A 59 14.60 -1.68 19.22
CA ALA A 59 13.36 -2.42 19.44
C ALA A 59 12.27 -1.55 20.10
N ALA A 60 12.66 -0.64 20.99
CA ALA A 60 11.77 0.31 21.65
C ALA A 60 11.13 1.35 20.71
N ALA A 61 11.72 1.59 19.54
CA ALA A 61 11.26 2.55 18.53
C ALA A 61 10.53 1.89 17.35
N VAL A 62 10.48 0.55 17.32
CA VAL A 62 9.81 -0.19 16.25
C VAL A 62 8.31 -0.26 16.52
N HIS A 63 7.52 0.15 15.52
CA HIS A 63 6.07 0.01 15.58
C HIS A 63 5.68 -1.48 15.62
N PRO A 64 4.70 -1.91 16.43
CA PRO A 64 4.31 -3.32 16.54
C PRO A 64 3.89 -3.98 15.23
N SER A 65 3.32 -3.18 14.30
CA SER A 65 2.92 -3.64 12.97
C SER A 65 4.00 -3.47 11.91
N ALA A 66 5.25 -3.18 12.27
CA ALA A 66 6.35 -3.06 11.31
C ALA A 66 6.63 -4.41 10.65
N VAL A 67 6.79 -4.39 9.33
CA VAL A 67 7.17 -5.60 8.59
C VAL A 67 8.67 -5.85 8.77
N THR A 68 9.06 -7.10 8.97
CA THR A 68 10.43 -7.49 9.33
C THR A 68 11.18 -8.20 8.20
N SER A 69 10.45 -8.71 7.19
CA SER A 69 10.98 -9.45 6.05
C SER A 69 10.60 -8.80 4.72
N LEU A 70 11.52 -8.79 3.76
CA LEU A 70 11.23 -8.34 2.39
C LEU A 70 10.19 -9.23 1.70
N GLU A 71 10.18 -10.53 2.00
CA GLU A 71 9.23 -11.50 1.42
C GLU A 71 7.77 -11.17 1.77
N ASP A 72 7.55 -10.53 2.91
CA ASP A 72 6.22 -10.12 3.35
C ASP A 72 5.72 -8.85 2.65
N VAL A 73 6.59 -8.11 1.96
CA VAL A 73 6.29 -6.82 1.33
C VAL A 73 6.37 -6.88 -0.19
N VAL A 74 7.37 -7.57 -0.74
CA VAL A 74 7.61 -7.63 -2.18
C VAL A 74 6.41 -8.28 -2.89
N GLY A 75 5.98 -7.63 -3.96
CA GLY A 75 4.82 -8.05 -4.75
C GLY A 75 3.48 -7.61 -4.19
N ARG A 76 3.41 -7.06 -2.97
CA ARG A 76 2.19 -6.49 -2.38
C ARG A 76 1.91 -5.08 -2.90
N VAL A 77 0.68 -4.61 -2.73
CA VAL A 77 0.26 -3.28 -3.16
C VAL A 77 0.25 -2.33 -1.97
N LEU A 78 0.93 -1.20 -2.11
CA LEU A 78 0.92 -0.12 -1.13
C LEU A 78 -0.42 0.63 -1.16
N ARG A 79 -0.99 0.90 0.02
CA ARG A 79 -2.33 1.50 0.20
C ARG A 79 -2.30 3.00 0.51
N ARG A 80 -1.15 3.52 0.95
CA ARG A 80 -0.93 4.93 1.29
C ARG A 80 0.46 5.35 0.83
N ASP A 81 0.66 6.65 0.68
CA ASP A 81 1.99 7.16 0.39
C ASP A 81 2.93 6.89 1.58
N VAL A 82 4.17 6.54 1.26
CA VAL A 82 5.25 6.26 2.22
C VAL A 82 6.50 7.01 1.77
N VAL A 83 7.13 7.74 2.69
CA VAL A 83 8.30 8.57 2.40
C VAL A 83 9.58 7.73 2.51
N GLY A 84 10.62 8.10 1.75
CA GLY A 84 11.95 7.48 1.86
C GLY A 84 12.47 7.46 3.31
N GLY A 85 12.91 6.28 3.76
CA GLY A 85 13.40 6.01 5.10
C GLY A 85 12.32 5.67 6.13
N GLU A 86 11.04 5.77 5.77
CA GLU A 86 9.91 5.38 6.62
C GLU A 86 9.77 3.86 6.70
N VAL A 87 9.33 3.36 7.85
CA VAL A 87 9.08 1.94 8.10
C VAL A 87 7.75 1.53 7.46
N VAL A 88 7.79 0.45 6.67
CA VAL A 88 6.59 -0.12 6.06
C VAL A 88 5.82 -0.93 7.11
N LEU A 89 4.55 -0.61 7.30
CA LEU A 89 3.68 -1.33 8.22
C LEU A 89 2.83 -2.37 7.49
N ALA A 90 2.44 -3.42 8.20
CA ALA A 90 1.52 -4.44 7.69
C ALA A 90 0.15 -3.85 7.28
N THR A 91 -0.24 -2.72 7.86
CA THR A 91 -1.46 -1.98 7.50
C THR A 91 -1.34 -1.22 6.18
N ASP A 92 -0.12 -0.91 5.76
CA ASP A 92 0.17 -0.12 4.56
C ASP A 92 0.15 -0.98 3.30
N ILE A 93 0.20 -2.30 3.46
CA ILE A 93 0.27 -3.28 2.39
C ILE A 93 -1.04 -4.06 2.24
N ALA A 94 -1.39 -4.36 1.00
CA ALA A 94 -2.50 -5.20 0.60
C ALA A 94 -2.00 -6.35 -0.29
N PRO A 95 -2.78 -7.44 -0.45
CA PRO A 95 -2.40 -8.57 -1.30
C PRO A 95 -2.00 -8.14 -2.73
N GLY A 96 -1.03 -8.83 -3.34
CA GLY A 96 -0.40 -8.39 -4.60
C GLY A 96 -1.22 -8.55 -5.87
N GLU A 97 -2.15 -9.52 -5.90
CA GLU A 97 -2.95 -9.85 -7.09
C GLU A 97 -4.39 -9.38 -6.93
N GLY A 98 -4.90 -8.63 -7.91
CA GLY A 98 -6.28 -8.14 -7.93
C GLY A 98 -6.61 -7.02 -6.91
N ALA A 99 -5.81 -6.83 -5.86
CA ALA A 99 -6.12 -5.88 -4.81
C ALA A 99 -6.09 -4.43 -5.28
N GLY A 100 -5.34 -4.07 -6.31
CA GLY A 100 -5.37 -2.72 -6.87
C GLY A 100 -6.79 -2.28 -7.29
N LEU A 101 -7.61 -3.23 -7.77
CA LEU A 101 -9.00 -2.96 -8.13
C LEU A 101 -9.91 -2.92 -6.90
N SER A 102 -9.77 -3.89 -6.00
CA SER A 102 -10.57 -3.98 -4.77
C SER A 102 -10.29 -2.84 -3.78
N LEU A 103 -9.07 -2.27 -3.79
CA LEU A 103 -8.69 -1.11 -3.00
C LEU A 103 -9.18 0.20 -3.62
N ALA A 104 -9.20 0.29 -4.94
CA ALA A 104 -9.66 1.47 -5.65
C ALA A 104 -11.20 1.59 -5.65
N LEU A 105 -11.93 0.48 -5.45
CA LEU A 105 -13.39 0.46 -5.48
C LEU A 105 -13.98 1.05 -4.18
N PRO A 106 -14.75 2.16 -4.26
CA PRO A 106 -15.39 2.73 -3.07
C PRO A 106 -16.44 1.78 -2.47
N PRO A 107 -16.73 1.87 -1.16
CA PRO A 107 -17.76 1.07 -0.52
C PRO A 107 -19.13 1.23 -1.21
N GLY A 108 -19.81 0.12 -1.47
CA GLY A 108 -21.13 0.11 -2.10
C GLY A 108 -21.13 0.40 -3.61
N ARG A 109 -19.95 0.43 -4.26
CA ARG A 109 -19.84 0.49 -5.72
C ARG A 109 -19.42 -0.85 -6.31
N GLN A 110 -19.69 -1.03 -7.60
CA GLN A 110 -19.28 -2.17 -8.41
C GLN A 110 -18.30 -1.72 -9.50
N ALA A 111 -17.36 -2.59 -9.85
CA ALA A 111 -16.39 -2.33 -10.91
C ALA A 111 -16.96 -2.84 -12.23
N PHE A 112 -17.12 -1.96 -13.22
CA PHE A 112 -17.62 -2.30 -14.57
C PHE A 112 -16.56 -1.98 -15.62
N PHE A 113 -16.19 -2.97 -16.42
CA PHE A 113 -15.25 -2.78 -17.52
C PHE A 113 -15.98 -2.37 -18.80
N LEU A 114 -15.56 -1.25 -19.39
CA LEU A 114 -16.06 -0.72 -20.65
C LEU A 114 -14.94 -0.74 -21.70
N PRO A 115 -15.01 -1.63 -22.71
CA PRO A 115 -14.11 -1.58 -23.86
C PRO A 115 -14.31 -0.26 -24.60
N ALA A 116 -13.24 0.49 -24.83
CA ALA A 116 -13.31 1.80 -25.47
C ALA A 116 -11.98 2.16 -26.14
N GLY A 117 -12.05 2.62 -27.39
CA GLY A 117 -10.92 3.20 -28.11
C GLY A 117 -10.58 4.58 -27.57
N LEU A 118 -9.77 4.64 -26.50
CA LEU A 118 -9.46 5.90 -25.80
C LEU A 118 -8.76 6.93 -26.69
N GLU A 119 -7.98 6.46 -27.67
CA GLU A 119 -7.30 7.31 -28.66
C GLU A 119 -8.30 8.13 -29.50
N GLN A 120 -9.39 7.48 -29.92
CA GLN A 120 -10.36 8.04 -30.86
C GLN A 120 -11.44 8.87 -30.13
N GLY A 121 -11.85 8.42 -28.95
CA GLY A 121 -12.96 9.06 -28.21
C GLY A 121 -12.52 10.15 -27.22
N LEU A 122 -11.30 10.07 -26.70
CA LEU A 122 -10.85 10.87 -25.56
C LEU A 122 -9.47 11.51 -25.76
N GLY A 123 -8.88 11.37 -26.95
CA GLY A 123 -7.55 11.91 -27.27
C GLY A 123 -6.42 11.24 -26.49
N GLY A 124 -6.65 10.04 -25.94
CA GLY A 124 -5.63 9.25 -25.23
C GLY A 124 -5.29 9.70 -23.81
N ALA A 125 -5.99 10.69 -23.24
CA ALA A 125 -5.59 11.37 -22.01
C ALA A 125 -6.33 10.92 -20.73
N VAL A 126 -6.97 9.74 -20.72
CA VAL A 126 -7.67 9.25 -19.51
C VAL A 126 -6.75 8.42 -18.66
N ALA A 127 -6.64 8.79 -17.38
CA ALA A 127 -5.86 8.12 -16.37
C ALA A 127 -6.73 7.60 -15.21
N ALA A 128 -6.15 6.73 -14.38
CA ALA A 128 -6.78 6.30 -13.14
C ALA A 128 -6.98 7.52 -12.21
N GLY A 129 -8.17 7.66 -11.64
CA GLY A 129 -8.56 8.80 -10.80
C GLY A 129 -9.39 9.86 -11.53
N ASP A 130 -9.38 9.87 -12.86
CA ASP A 130 -10.21 10.77 -13.65
C ASP A 130 -11.70 10.45 -13.52
N ARG A 131 -12.55 11.38 -13.93
CA ARG A 131 -14.00 11.19 -14.02
C ARG A 131 -14.45 11.34 -15.46
N VAL A 132 -15.32 10.43 -15.89
CA VAL A 132 -15.83 10.39 -17.25
C VAL A 132 -17.34 10.25 -17.28
N ASP A 133 -17.95 10.80 -18.34
CA ASP A 133 -19.34 10.57 -18.68
C ASP A 133 -19.41 9.48 -19.76
N VAL A 134 -20.39 8.58 -19.63
CA VAL A 134 -20.64 7.53 -20.62
C VAL A 134 -21.89 7.91 -21.41
N ILE A 135 -21.69 8.27 -22.67
CA ILE A 135 -22.75 8.68 -23.58
C ILE A 135 -22.99 7.55 -24.58
N PHE A 136 -24.23 7.09 -24.63
CA PHE A 136 -24.70 6.22 -25.70
C PHE A 136 -25.13 7.06 -26.89
N VAL A 137 -24.60 6.74 -28.07
CA VAL A 137 -25.04 7.31 -29.35
C VAL A 137 -25.62 6.18 -30.18
N GLY A 138 -26.91 6.27 -30.50
CA GLY A 138 -27.62 5.25 -31.27
C GLY A 138 -28.28 5.83 -32.52
N GLY A 139 -28.19 5.09 -33.62
CA GLY A 139 -28.72 5.47 -34.93
C GLY A 139 -27.65 6.08 -35.85
N ASP A 140 -27.98 6.20 -37.13
CA ASP A 140 -27.10 6.73 -38.17
C ASP A 140 -27.62 8.05 -38.74
N GLY A 141 -26.70 8.96 -39.06
CA GLY A 141 -27.00 10.23 -39.70
C GLY A 141 -27.76 11.22 -38.79
N PRO A 142 -28.54 12.16 -39.35
CA PRO A 142 -29.17 13.24 -38.60
C PRO A 142 -30.27 12.78 -37.62
N ALA A 143 -30.66 11.50 -37.65
CA ALA A 143 -31.59 10.90 -36.70
C ALA A 143 -30.88 10.21 -35.51
N ALA A 144 -29.56 10.30 -35.42
CA ALA A 144 -28.81 9.77 -34.28
C ALA A 144 -29.26 10.46 -32.99
N VAL A 145 -29.47 9.65 -31.95
CA VAL A 145 -29.86 10.10 -30.62
C VAL A 145 -28.70 9.86 -29.68
N ALA A 146 -28.29 10.90 -28.95
CA ALA A 146 -27.33 10.79 -27.87
C ALA A 146 -28.05 10.81 -26.52
N ARG A 147 -27.69 9.88 -25.63
CA ARG A 147 -28.19 9.82 -24.26
C ARG A 147 -27.06 9.51 -23.30
N THR A 148 -26.94 10.30 -22.24
CA THR A 148 -26.01 10.01 -21.15
C THR A 148 -26.53 8.83 -20.33
N LEU A 149 -25.70 7.79 -20.20
CA LEU A 149 -25.98 6.60 -19.39
C LEU A 149 -25.43 6.75 -17.98
N LEU A 150 -24.22 7.31 -17.87
CA LEU A 150 -23.52 7.50 -16.61
C LEU A 150 -22.84 8.87 -16.61
N GLU A 151 -22.85 9.54 -15.45
CA GLU A 151 -22.29 10.87 -15.27
C GLU A 151 -21.23 10.87 -14.16
N ALA A 152 -20.13 11.57 -14.41
CA ALA A 152 -19.02 11.82 -13.49
C ALA A 152 -18.48 10.55 -12.79
N VAL A 153 -18.44 9.43 -13.51
CA VAL A 153 -18.04 8.14 -12.96
C VAL A 153 -16.52 8.07 -12.84
N PRO A 154 -15.97 7.68 -11.68
CA PRO A 154 -14.54 7.58 -11.50
C PRO A 154 -13.97 6.41 -12.30
N VAL A 155 -12.88 6.69 -13.01
CA VAL A 155 -12.03 5.71 -13.68
C VAL A 155 -11.13 5.09 -12.63
N LEU A 156 -11.36 3.80 -12.36
CA LEU A 156 -10.54 3.04 -11.44
C LEU A 156 -9.18 2.75 -12.07
N GLN A 157 -9.19 2.22 -13.30
CA GLN A 157 -7.99 1.81 -14.03
C GLN A 157 -8.23 1.78 -15.54
N VAL A 158 -7.16 1.97 -16.31
CA VAL A 158 -7.11 1.70 -17.74
C VAL A 158 -6.45 0.33 -17.96
N ARG A 159 -7.00 -0.48 -18.88
CA ARG A 159 -6.52 -1.83 -19.16
C ARG A 159 -6.01 -1.99 -20.59
N ASP A 160 -4.98 -2.80 -20.75
CA ASP A 160 -4.44 -3.21 -22.06
C ASP A 160 -5.19 -4.44 -22.63
N GLU A 161 -4.81 -4.87 -23.83
CA GLU A 161 -5.40 -6.03 -24.52
C GLU A 161 -5.14 -7.35 -23.78
N GLU A 162 -4.08 -7.42 -22.98
CA GLU A 162 -3.76 -8.57 -22.12
C GLU A 162 -4.50 -8.53 -20.77
N GLY A 163 -5.35 -7.52 -20.53
CA GLY A 163 -6.10 -7.34 -19.30
C GLY A 163 -5.28 -6.84 -18.11
N ARG A 164 -4.03 -6.42 -18.33
CA ARG A 164 -3.16 -5.80 -17.32
C ARG A 164 -3.46 -4.31 -17.20
N ARG A 165 -2.92 -3.68 -16.15
CA ARG A 165 -2.96 -2.21 -16.03
C ARG A 165 -2.15 -1.62 -17.18
N LEU A 166 -2.69 -0.58 -17.82
CA LEU A 166 -1.97 0.12 -18.88
C LEU A 166 -0.67 0.71 -18.32
N GLU A 167 0.46 0.25 -18.86
CA GLU A 167 1.81 0.80 -18.69
C GLU A 167 2.15 1.67 -19.91
N GLU A 168 3.24 2.46 -19.82
CA GLU A 168 3.57 3.54 -20.77
C GLU A 168 3.64 3.09 -22.24
N ASP A 169 4.01 1.83 -22.51
CA ASP A 169 4.15 1.26 -23.85
C ASP A 169 2.94 0.40 -24.32
N GLY A 170 1.89 0.29 -23.49
CA GLY A 170 0.73 -0.56 -23.78
C GLY A 170 -0.33 0.12 -24.67
N ARG A 171 -1.09 -0.67 -25.42
CA ARG A 171 -2.27 -0.17 -26.16
C ARG A 171 -3.51 -0.25 -25.27
N PRO A 172 -4.27 0.85 -25.09
CA PRO A 172 -5.47 0.83 -24.27
C PRO A 172 -6.60 0.03 -24.94
N LEU A 173 -7.16 -0.94 -24.22
CA LEU A 173 -8.37 -1.67 -24.62
C LEU A 173 -9.64 -0.99 -24.10
N GLY A 174 -9.57 -0.40 -22.91
CA GLY A 174 -10.73 0.21 -22.28
C GLY A 174 -10.49 0.66 -20.84
N VAL A 175 -11.57 1.10 -20.21
CA VAL A 175 -11.57 1.68 -18.86
C VAL A 175 -12.42 0.85 -17.91
N LEU A 176 -11.98 0.81 -16.67
CA LEU A 176 -12.71 0.16 -15.60
C LEU A 176 -13.27 1.24 -14.68
N LEU A 177 -14.59 1.26 -14.55
CA LEU A 177 -15.37 2.33 -13.95
C LEU A 177 -16.00 1.88 -12.64
N ALA A 178 -16.16 2.78 -11.66
CA ALA A 178 -16.90 2.48 -10.43
C ALA A 178 -18.38 2.89 -10.55
N VAL A 179 -19.24 1.93 -10.84
CA VAL A 179 -20.70 2.13 -10.97
C VAL A 179 -21.43 1.79 -9.67
N THR A 180 -22.70 2.19 -9.56
CA THR A 180 -23.57 1.89 -8.42
C THR A 180 -24.38 0.63 -8.68
#